data_AF-A0A0C2MFM2-F1
#
_entry.id   AF-A0A0C2MFM2-F1
#
_cell.length_a   1.000
_cell.length_b   1.000
_cell.length_c   1.000
_cell.angle_alpha   90.00
_cell.angle_beta   90.00
_cell.angle_gamma   90.00
#
_symmetry.space_group_name_H-M   'P 1'
#
loop_
_entity.id
_entity.type
_entity.pdbx_description
1 polymer ?
#
loop_
_entity_poly.entity_id
_entity_poly.type
_entity_poly.pdbx_seq_one_letter_code
_entity_poly.pdbx_strand_id
1 'polypeptide(L)'
;MMETEIQKAYRLKREATILQNEQIHFLDFITFKTFNQKQKAIDMFVEAGKIFRKFKHAESAAESYFFIGDIAHMDLRNYSLAIKYYTLAGCCYVDVDADRSLESYRKALALCIDSV
;
A
#
# COMPACT_ATOMS: atom_id res chain seq x y z
N MET A 1 -7.79 -2.70 -28.81
CA MET A 1 -8.70 -2.93 -27.66
C MET A 1 -8.35 -1.91 -26.60
N MET A 2 -9.30 -1.10 -26.15
CA MET A 2 -9.07 -0.11 -25.08
C MET A 2 -9.09 -0.83 -23.74
N GLU A 3 -8.07 -0.62 -22.90
CA GLU A 3 -8.01 -1.18 -21.57
C GLU A 3 -9.10 -0.56 -20.68
N THR A 4 -9.80 -1.39 -19.90
CA THR A 4 -10.78 -0.89 -18.91
C THR A 4 -10.07 -0.37 -17.66
N GLU A 5 -10.66 0.59 -16.96
CA GLU A 5 -10.09 1.15 -15.72
C GLU A 5 -9.76 0.06 -14.69
N ILE A 6 -10.59 -0.99 -14.58
CA ILE A 6 -10.34 -2.09 -13.65
C ILE A 6 -9.12 -2.93 -14.07
N GLN A 7 -8.92 -3.18 -15.37
CA GLN A 7 -7.72 -3.85 -15.88
C GLN A 7 -6.47 -3.02 -15.60
N LYS A 8 -6.57 -1.69 -15.77
CA LYS A 8 -5.50 -0.75 -15.40
C LYS A 8 -5.15 -0.85 -13.92
N ALA A 9 -6.14 -0.94 -13.02
CA ALA A 9 -5.89 -1.09 -11.59
C ALA A 9 -5.13 -2.38 -11.25
N TYR A 10 -5.50 -3.51 -11.87
CA TYR A 10 -4.76 -4.77 -11.70
C TYR A 10 -3.33 -4.69 -12.24
N ARG A 11 -3.12 -4.04 -13.38
CA ARG A 11 -1.78 -3.82 -13.92
C ARG A 11 -0.94 -2.96 -12.97
N LEU A 12 -1.46 -1.82 -12.53
CA LEU A 12 -0.79 -0.90 -11.60
C LEU A 12 -0.39 -1.62 -10.32
N LYS A 13 -1.31 -2.39 -9.72
CA LYS A 13 -1.04 -3.18 -8.51
C LYS A 13 0.10 -4.19 -8.75
N ARG A 14 0.06 -4.91 -9.86
CA ARG A 14 1.10 -5.90 -10.22
C ARG A 14 2.47 -5.25 -10.38
N GLU A 15 2.56 -4.17 -11.14
CA GLU A 15 3.80 -3.43 -11.36
C GLU A 15 4.34 -2.82 -10.06
N ALA A 16 3.46 -2.30 -9.20
CA ALA A 16 3.83 -1.78 -7.88
C ALA A 16 4.42 -2.88 -6.98
N THR A 17 3.84 -4.07 -6.96
CA THR A 17 4.38 -5.22 -6.20
C THR A 17 5.77 -5.63 -6.71
N ILE A 18 6.00 -5.59 -8.02
CA ILE A 18 7.33 -5.86 -8.59
C ILE A 18 8.32 -4.81 -8.12
N LEU A 19 7.99 -3.52 -8.26
CA LEU A 19 8.85 -2.40 -7.83
C LEU A 19 9.15 -2.42 -6.32
N GLN A 20 8.18 -2.84 -5.50
CA GLN A 20 8.37 -2.97 -4.07
C GLN A 20 9.39 -4.06 -3.71
N ASN A 21 9.39 -5.17 -4.46
CA ASN A 21 10.18 -6.37 -4.16
C ASN A 21 11.55 -6.40 -4.86
N GLU A 22 11.86 -5.42 -5.71
CA GLU A 22 13.20 -5.29 -6.30
C GLU A 22 14.25 -5.08 -5.20
N GLN A 23 15.04 -6.13 -4.92
CA GLN A 23 16.22 -6.03 -4.07
C GLN A 23 17.34 -5.33 -4.85
N ILE A 24 17.88 -4.26 -4.27
CA ILE A 24 19.04 -3.57 -4.84
C ILE A 24 20.19 -3.66 -3.82
N HIS A 25 21.23 -4.40 -4.17
CA HIS A 25 22.49 -4.48 -3.41
C HIS A 25 23.49 -3.41 -3.89
N PHE A 26 24.13 -2.72 -2.92
CA PHE A 26 25.26 -1.75 -2.94
C PHE A 26 24.95 -0.34 -2.40
N LEU A 27 25.89 0.31 -1.71
CA LEU A 27 25.62 1.46 -0.84
C LEU A 27 25.77 2.83 -1.54
N ASP A 28 24.95 3.78 -1.07
CA ASP A 28 24.89 5.24 -1.32
C ASP A 28 24.22 5.77 -2.59
N PHE A 29 24.55 5.32 -3.81
CA PHE A 29 23.76 5.71 -5.01
C PHE A 29 22.37 5.04 -5.03
N ILE A 30 22.22 3.99 -4.23
CA ILE A 30 21.04 3.12 -4.18
C ILE A 30 19.98 3.66 -3.22
N THR A 31 20.35 4.41 -2.18
CA THR A 31 19.39 4.91 -1.17
C THR A 31 18.38 5.88 -1.80
N PHE A 32 18.84 6.77 -2.69
CA PHE A 32 17.95 7.67 -3.43
C PHE A 32 17.10 6.91 -4.46
N LYS A 33 17.69 5.96 -5.18
CA LYS A 33 16.99 5.15 -6.20
C LYS A 33 15.91 4.27 -5.58
N THR A 34 16.22 3.60 -4.47
CA THR A 34 15.28 2.76 -3.72
C THR A 34 14.16 3.60 -3.13
N PHE A 35 14.46 4.74 -2.49
CA PHE A 35 13.44 5.67 -2.02
C PHE A 35 12.48 6.08 -3.15
N ASN A 36 13.01 6.46 -4.31
CA ASN A 36 12.20 6.86 -5.45
C ASN A 36 11.34 5.71 -6.00
N GLN A 37 11.85 4.47 -6.03
CA GLN A 37 11.08 3.29 -6.44
C GLN A 37 9.95 2.98 -5.46
N LYS A 38 10.22 3.07 -4.15
CA LYS A 38 9.20 2.87 -3.11
C LYS A 38 8.09 3.93 -3.20
N GLN A 39 8.46 5.20 -3.44
CA GLN A 39 7.48 6.26 -3.67
C GLN A 39 6.64 6.00 -4.92
N LYS A 40 7.27 5.57 -6.02
CA LYS A 40 6.55 5.19 -7.24
C LYS A 40 5.59 4.02 -7.01
N ALA A 41 6.01 2.99 -6.27
CA ALA A 41 5.13 1.87 -5.91
C ALA A 41 3.93 2.34 -5.08
N ILE A 42 4.15 3.25 -4.12
CA ILE A 42 3.06 3.87 -3.35
C ILE A 42 2.08 4.58 -4.29
N ASP A 43 2.55 5.43 -5.19
CA ASP A 43 1.68 6.20 -6.09
C ASP A 43 0.81 5.26 -6.95
N MET A 44 1.40 4.17 -7.45
CA MET A 44 0.71 3.15 -8.24
C MET A 44 -0.33 2.37 -7.41
N PHE A 45 0.01 1.98 -6.18
CA PHE A 45 -0.97 1.36 -5.26
C PHE A 45 -2.10 2.33 -4.89
N VAL A 46 -1.83 3.63 -4.75
CA VAL A 46 -2.85 4.64 -4.45
C VAL A 46 -3.84 4.75 -5.59
N GLU A 47 -3.35 4.83 -6.83
CA GLU A 47 -4.20 4.88 -8.02
C GLU A 47 -5.01 3.60 -8.16
N ALA A 48 -4.38 2.42 -8.04
CA ALA A 48 -5.06 1.13 -8.07
C ALA A 48 -6.15 1.03 -7.00
N GLY A 49 -5.85 1.40 -5.75
CA GLY A 49 -6.79 1.35 -4.63
C GLY A 49 -8.00 2.27 -4.83
N LYS A 50 -7.79 3.48 -5.37
CA LYS A 50 -8.89 4.39 -5.73
C LYS A 50 -9.81 3.80 -6.79
N ILE A 51 -9.24 3.17 -7.82
CA ILE A 51 -10.02 2.52 -8.87
C ILE A 51 -10.79 1.32 -8.30
N PHE A 52 -10.13 0.42 -7.56
CA PHE A 52 -10.80 -0.72 -6.92
C PHE A 52 -11.96 -0.27 -6.04
N ARG A 53 -11.77 0.77 -5.24
CA ARG A 53 -12.83 1.34 -4.39
C ARG A 53 -13.98 1.92 -5.22
N LYS A 54 -13.70 2.63 -6.31
CA LYS A 54 -14.71 3.16 -7.24
C LYS A 54 -15.59 2.05 -7.82
N PHE A 55 -15.01 0.89 -8.13
CA PHE A 55 -15.72 -0.27 -8.67
C PHE A 55 -16.19 -1.26 -7.59
N LYS A 56 -16.14 -0.89 -6.30
CA LYS A 56 -16.57 -1.73 -5.17
C LYS A 56 -15.79 -3.06 -5.01
N HIS A 57 -14.57 -3.14 -5.52
CA HIS A 57 -13.63 -4.22 -5.22
C HIS A 57 -12.93 -3.94 -3.90
N ALA A 58 -13.67 -4.06 -2.80
CA ALA A 58 -13.22 -3.66 -1.46
C ALA A 58 -11.95 -4.42 -1.01
N GLU A 59 -11.87 -5.72 -1.25
CA GLU A 59 -10.69 -6.54 -0.93
C GLU A 59 -9.44 -6.05 -1.67
N SER A 60 -9.54 -5.88 -3.00
CA SER A 60 -8.41 -5.39 -3.80
C SER A 60 -7.97 -3.98 -3.39
N ALA A 61 -8.92 -3.11 -3.05
CA ALA A 61 -8.61 -1.76 -2.55
C ALA A 61 -7.89 -1.82 -1.21
N ALA A 62 -8.37 -2.67 -0.30
CA ALA A 62 -7.78 -2.88 1.02
C ALA A 62 -6.35 -3.41 0.92
N GLU A 63 -6.11 -4.41 0.05
CA GLU A 63 -4.76 -4.94 -0.18
C GLU A 63 -3.81 -3.86 -0.71
N SER A 64 -4.26 -3.04 -1.67
CA SER A 64 -3.45 -1.91 -2.17
C SER A 64 -3.11 -0.91 -1.07
N TYR A 65 -4.07 -0.57 -0.20
CA TYR A 65 -3.80 0.33 0.93
C TYR A 65 -2.91 -0.31 1.99
N PHE A 66 -3.06 -1.61 2.24
CA PHE A 66 -2.22 -2.33 3.19
C PHE A 66 -0.75 -2.34 2.76
N PHE A 67 -0.47 -2.60 1.48
CA PHE A 67 0.90 -2.55 0.95
C PHE A 67 1.52 -1.16 1.05
N ILE A 68 0.75 -0.09 0.86
CA ILE A 68 1.24 1.28 1.11
C ILE A 68 1.62 1.45 2.58
N GLY A 69 0.80 0.93 3.49
CA GLY A 69 1.09 0.93 4.92
C GLY A 69 2.42 0.26 5.24
N ASP A 70 2.65 -0.95 4.69
CA ASP A 70 3.89 -1.71 4.87
C ASP A 70 5.11 -0.97 4.31
N ILE A 71 5.04 -0.40 3.11
CA ILE A 71 6.15 0.37 2.53
C ILE A 71 6.44 1.61 3.39
N ALA A 72 5.40 2.35 3.76
CA ALA A 72 5.55 3.56 4.57
C ALA A 72 6.18 3.26 5.94
N HIS A 73 5.79 2.16 6.57
CA HIS A 73 6.30 1.74 7.88
C HIS A 73 7.72 1.16 7.80
N MET A 74 7.92 0.15 6.94
CA MET A 74 9.13 -0.67 6.95
C MET A 74 10.27 -0.04 6.16
N ASP A 75 9.97 0.56 5.00
CA ASP A 75 10.98 1.07 4.08
C ASP A 75 11.25 2.57 4.28
N LEU A 76 10.19 3.36 4.49
CA LEU A 76 10.29 4.83 4.50
C LEU A 76 10.28 5.45 5.90
N ARG A 77 9.96 4.68 6.95
CA ARG A 77 9.77 5.15 8.33
C ARG A 77 8.81 6.35 8.45
N ASN A 78 7.86 6.46 7.53
CA ASN A 78 6.82 7.48 7.54
C ASN A 78 5.59 6.94 8.27
N TYR A 79 5.63 6.98 9.60
CA TYR A 79 4.59 6.39 10.45
C TYR A 79 3.22 7.05 10.26
N SER A 80 3.16 8.37 10.07
CA SER A 80 1.90 9.07 9.80
C SER A 80 1.22 8.57 8.52
N LEU A 81 2.01 8.32 7.46
CA LEU A 81 1.50 7.75 6.22
C LEU A 81 1.06 6.29 6.41
N ALA A 82 1.86 5.51 7.14
CA ALA A 82 1.54 4.12 7.43
C ALA A 82 0.23 3.98 8.21
N ILE A 83 0.05 4.73 9.31
CA ILE A 83 -1.16 4.78 10.12
C ILE A 83 -2.39 5.08 9.25
N LYS A 84 -2.29 6.11 8.41
CA LYS A 84 -3.38 6.49 7.49
C LYS A 84 -3.79 5.34 6.58
N TYR A 85 -2.83 4.67 5.95
CA TYR A 85 -3.13 3.65 4.95
C TYR A 85 -3.50 2.29 5.55
N TYR A 86 -2.96 1.92 6.71
CA TYR A 86 -3.47 0.78 7.48
C TYR A 86 -4.91 1.01 7.94
N THR A 87 -5.25 2.23 8.40
CA THR A 87 -6.64 2.57 8.77
C THR A 87 -7.57 2.47 7.56
N LEU A 88 -7.16 2.99 6.40
CA LEU A 88 -7.92 2.87 5.15
C LEU A 88 -8.11 1.41 4.71
N ALA A 89 -7.07 0.57 4.84
CA ALA A 89 -7.17 -0.85 4.57
C ALA A 89 -8.19 -1.54 5.50
N GLY A 90 -8.11 -1.27 6.80
CA GLY A 90 -9.06 -1.78 7.79
C GLY A 90 -10.50 -1.39 7.47
N CYS A 91 -10.73 -0.14 7.07
CA CYS A 91 -12.05 0.36 6.64
C CYS A 91 -12.58 -0.36 5.40
N CYS A 92 -11.72 -0.75 4.47
CA CYS A 92 -12.13 -1.50 3.28
C CYS A 92 -12.40 -2.98 3.59
N TYR A 93 -11.70 -3.57 4.56
CA TYR A 93 -11.90 -4.97 4.96
C TYR A 93 -13.11 -5.20 5.87
N VAL A 94 -13.66 -4.16 6.52
CA VAL A 94 -14.64 -4.31 7.61
C VAL A 94 -15.84 -5.21 7.28
N ASP A 95 -16.32 -5.18 6.03
CA ASP A 95 -17.48 -5.96 5.59
C ASP A 95 -17.11 -7.21 4.77
N VAL A 96 -15.81 -7.46 4.55
CA VAL A 96 -15.31 -8.53 3.67
C VAL A 96 -14.50 -9.57 4.44
N ASP A 97 -13.62 -9.11 5.33
CA ASP A 97 -12.70 -9.93 6.08
C ASP A 97 -12.38 -9.23 7.41
N ALA A 98 -13.11 -9.62 8.46
CA ALA A 98 -12.98 -9.03 9.78
C ALA A 98 -11.57 -9.25 10.37
N ASP A 99 -10.93 -10.39 10.09
CA ASP A 99 -9.60 -10.71 10.62
C ASP A 99 -8.54 -9.79 10.01
N ARG A 100 -8.55 -9.61 8.68
CA ARG A 100 -7.66 -8.65 7.99
C ARG A 100 -7.96 -7.19 8.37
N SER A 101 -9.23 -6.88 8.64
CA SER A 101 -9.62 -5.56 9.14
C SER A 101 -8.97 -5.27 10.49
N LEU A 102 -9.12 -6.21 11.44
CA LEU A 102 -8.52 -6.12 12.77
C LEU A 102 -6.99 -6.07 12.71
N GLU A 103 -6.36 -6.87 11.85
CA GLU A 103 -4.90 -6.82 11.66
C GLU A 103 -4.44 -5.43 11.21
N SER A 104 -5.12 -4.85 10.22
CA SER A 104 -4.79 -3.53 9.69
C SER A 104 -4.88 -2.46 10.78
N TYR A 105 -5.97 -2.46 11.57
CA TYR A 105 -6.11 -1.53 12.68
C TYR A 105 -5.08 -1.77 13.79
N ARG A 106 -4.74 -3.03 14.09
CA ARG A 106 -3.70 -3.35 15.07
C ARG A 106 -2.35 -2.77 14.66
N LYS A 107 -1.98 -2.87 13.38
CA LYS A 107 -0.74 -2.25 12.87
C LYS A 107 -0.79 -0.72 13.00
N ALA A 108 -1.91 -0.09 12.66
CA ALA A 108 -2.07 1.36 12.83
C ALA A 108 -1.91 1.78 14.31
N LEU A 109 -2.57 1.07 15.22
CA LEU A 109 -2.54 1.35 16.67
C LEU A 109 -1.14 1.16 17.27
N ALA A 110 -0.43 0.10 16.88
CA ALA A 110 0.95 -0.13 17.33
C ALA A 110 1.85 1.08 17.02
N LEU A 111 1.74 1.62 15.80
CA LEU A 111 2.49 2.80 15.39
C LEU A 111 2.09 4.09 16.11
N CYS A 112 0.83 4.22 16.52
CA CYS A 112 0.41 5.36 17.34
C CYS A 112 1.03 5.32 18.74
N ILE A 113 1.07 4.13 19.36
CA ILE A 113 1.57 3.94 20.72
C ILE A 113 3.09 4.12 20.77
N ASP A 114 3.82 3.57 19.79
CA ASP A 114 5.29 3.65 19.72
C ASP A 114 5.82 5.04 19.31
N SER A 115 4.93 5.96 18.93
CA SER A 115 5.26 7.33 18.47
C SER A 115 5.13 8.41 19.56
N VAL A 116 4.82 8.03 20.80
CA VAL A 116 4.68 8.88 22.00
C VAL A 116 5.84 8.63 22.96
#